data_AF-A0A965LGQ9-F1
#
_entry.id   AF-A0A965LGQ9-F1
#
_cell.length_a   1.000
_cell.length_b   1.000
_cell.length_c   1.000
_cell.angle_alpha   90.00
_cell.angle_beta   90.00
_cell.angle_gamma   90.00
#
_symmetry.space_group_name_H-M   'P 1'
#
loop_
_entity.id
_entity.type
_entity.pdbx_description
1 polymer ?
#
loop_
_entity_poly.entity_id
_entity_poly.type
_entity_poly.pdbx_seq_one_letter_code
_entity_poly.pdbx_strand_id
1 'polypeptide(L)'
;MKNLLSLTPPTARLLSGSTEKIIPWSEIQPGQHLLVLPGETIPTDGKILEGHASVEESILTGEPLPVEKFVGDSVLGGTLSTGGRLLLLA
;
A
#
# COMPACT_ATOMS: atom_id res chain seq x y z
N MET A 1 -11.00 9.12 24.28
CA MET A 1 -11.24 8.49 22.96
C MET A 1 -9.90 8.41 22.26
N LYS A 2 -9.32 7.22 22.14
CA LYS A 2 -8.01 7.03 21.49
C LYS A 2 -8.20 7.37 20.02
N ASN A 3 -7.59 8.47 19.62
CA ASN A 3 -7.47 8.93 18.25
C ASN A 3 -7.08 7.76 17.34
N LEU A 4 -8.01 7.33 16.49
CA LEU A 4 -7.74 6.54 15.30
C LEU A 4 -7.07 7.46 14.26
N LEU A 5 -5.96 8.08 14.64
CA LEU A 5 -5.24 9.03 13.80
C LEU A 5 -4.35 8.24 12.85
N SER A 6 -4.88 8.05 11.64
CA SER A 6 -4.13 7.97 10.38
C SER A 6 -3.01 6.92 10.36
N LEU A 7 -3.41 5.66 10.14
CA LEU A 7 -2.49 4.61 9.68
C LEU A 7 -2.03 4.85 8.23
N THR A 8 -2.66 5.77 7.50
CA THR A 8 -2.23 6.16 6.16
C THR A 8 -0.89 6.92 6.23
N PRO A 9 0.16 6.48 5.52
CA PRO A 9 1.41 7.22 5.49
C PRO A 9 1.16 8.61 4.90
N PRO A 10 1.85 9.65 5.39
CA PRO A 10 1.65 11.03 4.92
C PRO A 10 2.05 11.19 3.45
N THR A 11 2.83 10.25 2.90
CA THR A 11 3.38 10.29 1.55
C THR A 11 3.28 8.93 0.87
N ALA A 12 3.26 8.95 -0.46
CA ALA A 12 3.34 7.79 -1.32
C ALA A 12 4.48 7.95 -2.34
N ARG A 13 4.95 6.83 -2.89
CA ARG A 13 5.99 6.80 -3.90
C ARG A 13 5.36 6.54 -5.27
N LEU A 14 5.18 7.61 -6.03
CA LEU A 14 4.67 7.58 -7.40
C LEU A 14 5.78 7.11 -8.36
N LEU A 15 5.48 6.10 -9.17
CA LEU A 15 6.30 5.70 -10.30
C LEU A 15 5.76 6.37 -11.57
N SER A 16 6.52 7.32 -12.12
CA SER A 16 6.21 7.98 -13.38
C SER A 16 7.25 7.58 -14.42
N GLY A 17 6.87 6.64 -15.29
CA GLY A 17 7.80 6.02 -16.24
C GLY A 17 8.90 5.25 -15.50
N SER A 18 10.15 5.70 -15.66
CA SER A 18 11.32 5.12 -14.97
C SER A 18 11.76 5.89 -13.73
N THR A 19 10.98 6.88 -13.29
CA THR A 19 11.36 7.76 -12.18
C THR A 19 10.41 7.61 -10.99
N GLU A 20 10.99 7.60 -9.79
CA GLU A 20 10.24 7.59 -8.54
C GLU A 20 10.16 8.99 -7.96
N LYS A 21 8.97 9.39 -7.49
CA LYS A 21 8.75 10.65 -6.79
C LYS A 21 7.95 10.40 -5.52
N ILE A 22 8.41 10.97 -4.40
CA ILE A 22 7.60 11.04 -3.18
C ILE A 22 6.58 12.16 -3.33
N ILE A 23 5.31 11.84 -3.20
CA ILE A 23 4.19 12.78 -3.24
C ILE A 23 3.38 12.69 -1.93
N PRO A 24 2.73 13.77 -1.48
CA PRO A 24 1.74 13.68 -0.42
C PRO A 24 0.63 12.69 -0.77
N TRP A 25 0.07 11.99 0.22
CA TRP A 25 -1.04 11.05 -0.02
C TRP A 25 -2.25 11.73 -0.69
N SER A 26 -2.47 13.01 -0.40
CA SER A 26 -3.54 13.83 -0.98
C SER A 26 -3.37 14.13 -2.48
N GLU A 27 -2.19 13.91 -3.04
CA GLU A 27 -1.90 14.10 -4.46
C GLU A 27 -2.07 12.80 -5.28
N ILE A 28 -2.35 11.67 -4.64
CA ILE A 28 -2.63 10.41 -5.33
C ILE A 28 -3.90 10.58 -6.17
N GLN A 29 -3.85 10.14 -7.42
CA GLN A 29 -4.97 10.14 -8.35
C GLN A 29 -5.25 8.73 -8.85
N PRO A 30 -6.53 8.37 -9.14
CA PRO A 30 -6.87 7.10 -9.74
C PRO A 30 -6.07 6.84 -11.03
N GLY A 31 -5.60 5.61 -11.21
CA GLY A 31 -4.80 5.21 -12.37
C GLY A 31 -3.29 5.50 -12.25
N GLN A 32 -2.84 6.07 -11.14
CA GLN A 32 -1.41 6.24 -10.87
C GLN A 32 -0.74 4.94 -10.45
N HIS A 33 0.54 4.80 -10.82
CA HIS A 33 1.36 3.66 -10.44
C HIS A 33 2.13 3.99 -9.17
N LEU A 34 1.89 3.25 -8.09
CA LEU A 34 2.52 3.48 -6.80
C LEU A 34 3.45 2.31 -6.46
N LEU A 35 4.69 2.62 -6.11
CA LEU A 35 5.65 1.64 -5.64
C LEU A 35 5.54 1.54 -4.11
N VAL A 36 5.38 0.32 -3.59
CA VAL A 36 5.39 0.03 -2.16
C VAL A 36 6.52 -0.95 -1.89
N LEU A 37 7.43 -0.57 -1.00
CA LEU A 37 8.57 -1.39 -0.59
C LEU A 37 8.21 -2.30 0.59
N PRO A 38 8.97 -3.39 0.85
CA PRO A 38 8.76 -4.20 2.04
C PRO A 38 8.87 -3.36 3.32
N GLY A 39 7.90 -3.50 4.21
CA GLY A 39 7.78 -2.74 5.45
C GLY A 39 7.10 -1.38 5.30
N GLU A 40 6.67 -0.99 4.10
CA GLU A 40 5.89 0.24 3.90
C GLU A 40 4.38 -0.04 4.05
N THR A 41 3.66 0.96 4.56
CA THR A 41 2.19 0.95 4.56
C THR A 41 1.68 1.25 3.17
N ILE A 42 0.66 0.51 2.75
CA ILE A 42 -0.04 0.74 1.49
C ILE A 42 -0.75 2.10 1.55
N PRO A 43 -0.44 3.05 0.66
CA PRO A 43 -0.90 4.44 0.79
C PRO A 43 -2.38 4.66 0.42
N THR A 44 -2.96 3.77 -0.40
CA THR A 44 -4.35 3.82 -0.87
C THR A 44 -4.84 2.43 -1.24
N ASP A 45 -6.15 2.24 -1.32
CA ASP A 45 -6.72 1.07 -1.97
C ASP A 45 -6.23 0.99 -3.42
N GLY A 46 -6.04 -0.21 -3.93
CA GLY A 46 -5.55 -0.39 -5.28
C GLY A 46 -5.45 -1.85 -5.71
N LYS A 47 -4.87 -2.07 -6.88
CA LYS A 47 -4.66 -3.40 -7.47
C LYS A 47 -3.18 -3.65 -7.75
N ILE A 48 -2.68 -4.84 -7.41
CA ILE A 48 -1.29 -5.20 -7.69
C ILE A 48 -1.10 -5.43 -9.20
N LEU A 49 -0.15 -4.71 -9.78
CA LEU A 49 0.29 -4.86 -11.16
C LEU A 49 1.58 -5.68 -11.28
N GLU A 50 2.48 -5.56 -10.31
CA GLU A 50 3.74 -6.32 -10.25
C GLU A 50 4.11 -6.66 -8.81
N GLY A 51 4.80 -7.79 -8.64
CA GLY A 51 5.30 -8.26 -7.35
C GLY A 51 4.36 -9.22 -6.63
N HIS A 52 4.74 -9.59 -5.41
CA HIS A 52 3.95 -10.36 -4.46
C HIS A 52 4.39 -9.98 -3.04
N ALA A 53 3.47 -10.03 -2.09
CA ALA A 53 3.70 -9.61 -0.73
C ALA A 53 2.72 -10.28 0.22
N SER A 54 3.15 -10.50 1.46
CA SER A 54 2.21 -10.70 2.57
C SER A 54 1.72 -9.33 3.06
N VAL A 55 0.41 -9.18 3.21
CA VAL A 55 -0.24 -7.93 3.65
C VAL A 55 -0.97 -8.17 4.97
N GLU A 56 -0.72 -7.31 5.96
CA GLU A 56 -1.41 -7.34 7.25
C GLU A 56 -2.71 -6.52 7.20
N GLU A 57 -3.81 -7.16 6.79
CA GLU A 57 -5.10 -6.48 6.57
C GLU A 57 -5.98 -6.31 7.84
N SER A 58 -5.51 -6.74 9.01
CA SER A 58 -6.32 -6.77 10.24
C SER A 58 -5.99 -5.64 11.21
N ILE A 59 -6.95 -4.72 11.41
CA ILE A 59 -6.86 -3.63 12.41
C ILE A 59 -7.76 -3.91 13.64
N LEU A 60 -8.61 -4.96 13.66
CA LEU A 60 -9.75 -5.01 14.59
C LEU A 60 -9.97 -6.28 15.46
N THR A 61 -9.18 -7.36 15.34
CA THR A 61 -9.55 -8.63 16.02
C THR A 61 -8.46 -9.29 16.88
N GLY A 62 -7.24 -8.74 16.92
CA GLY A 62 -6.24 -9.08 17.95
C GLY A 62 -5.15 -10.07 17.55
N GLU A 63 -5.21 -10.71 16.37
CA GLU A 63 -4.08 -11.50 15.83
C GLU A 63 -3.97 -11.26 14.32
N PRO A 64 -2.96 -10.52 13.83
CA PRO A 64 -2.78 -10.30 12.40
C PRO A 64 -2.33 -11.61 11.76
N LEU A 65 -3.16 -12.14 10.86
CA LEU A 65 -2.74 -13.18 9.92
C LEU A 65 -2.35 -12.49 8.60
N PRO A 66 -1.07 -12.54 8.20
CA PRO A 66 -0.66 -12.02 6.91
C PRO A 66 -1.39 -12.75 5.79
N VAL A 67 -1.94 -11.98 4.84
CA VAL A 67 -2.57 -12.53 3.64
C VAL A 67 -1.59 -12.39 2.48
N GLU A 68 -1.28 -13.50 1.83
CA GLU A 68 -0.50 -13.48 0.59
C GLU A 68 -1.30 -12.80 -0.53
N LYS A 69 -0.68 -11.84 -1.21
CA LYS A 69 -1.25 -11.10 -2.33
C LYS A 69 -0.36 -11.19 -3.54
N PHE A 70 -1.00 -11.36 -4.70
CA PHE A 70 -0.36 -11.55 -5.99
C PHE A 70 -0.85 -10.52 -7.01
N VAL A 71 -0.18 -10.48 -8.17
CA VAL A 71 -0.62 -9.68 -9.31
C VAL A 71 -2.09 -9.99 -9.64
N GLY A 72 -2.90 -8.93 -9.71
CA GLY A 72 -4.34 -9.05 -9.92
C GLY A 72 -5.17 -8.89 -8.66
N ASP A 73 -4.59 -9.05 -7.47
CA ASP A 73 -5.32 -8.90 -6.21
C ASP A 73 -5.50 -7.44 -5.83
N SER A 74 -6.58 -7.18 -5.09
CA SER A 74 -6.82 -5.89 -4.44
C SER A 74 -6.15 -5.83 -3.08
N VAL A 75 -5.67 -4.62 -2.75
CA VAL A 75 -5.08 -4.28 -1.46
C VAL A 75 -5.79 -3.08 -0.86
N LEU A 76 -5.78 -2.99 0.47
CA LEU A 76 -6.41 -1.91 1.22
C LEU A 76 -5.37 -0.89 1.70
N GLY A 77 -5.70 0.39 1.58
CA GLY A 77 -4.92 1.48 2.15
C GLY A 77 -4.84 1.38 3.68
N GLY A 78 -3.68 1.74 4.23
CA GLY A 78 -3.41 1.66 5.66
C GLY A 78 -2.98 0.29 6.17
N THR A 79 -2.87 -0.73 5.29
CA THR A 79 -2.34 -2.05 5.64
C THR A 79 -0.83 -2.12 5.41
N LEU A 80 -0.14 -2.98 6.15
CA LEU A 80 1.32 -3.11 6.07
C LEU A 80 1.70 -4.18 5.04
N SER A 81 2.54 -3.83 4.07
CA SER A 81 3.21 -4.80 3.22
C SER A 81 4.47 -5.30 3.92
N THR A 82 4.60 -6.60 4.20
CA THR A 82 5.77 -7.15 4.92
C THR A 82 6.75 -7.89 4.02
N GLY A 83 6.40 -8.13 2.75
CA GLY A 83 7.26 -8.84 1.79
C GLY A 83 7.25 -8.22 0.41
N GLY A 84 8.34 -8.39 -0.35
CA GLY A 84 8.46 -7.99 -1.76
C GLY A 84 8.26 -6.50 -2.07
N ARG A 85 8.67 -6.07 -3.27
CA ARG A 85 8.22 -4.77 -3.81
C ARG A 85 6.89 -5.00 -4.52
N LEU A 86 5.94 -4.10 -4.31
CA LEU A 86 4.67 -4.09 -5.04
C LEU A 86 4.60 -2.87 -5.95
N LEU A 87 4.14 -3.08 -7.17
CA LEU A 87 3.63 -2.00 -8.01
C LEU A 87 2.11 -2.04 -7.96
N LEU A 88 1.49 -0.96 -7.51
CA LEU A 88 0.04 -0.84 -7.37
C LEU A 88 -0.52 0.13 -8.41
N LEU A 89 -1.72 -0.16 -8.89
CA LEU A 89 -2.59 0.80 -9.54
C LEU A 89 -3.53 1.39 -8.48
N ALA A 90 -3.44 2.71 -8.25
CA ALA A 90 -4.36 3.46 -7.40
C ALA A 90 -5.78 3.54 -8.00
#